data_AF-A0A931J1F4-F1
#
_entry.id   AF-A0A931J1F4-F1
#
_cell.length_a   1.000
_cell.length_b   1.000
_cell.length_c   1.000
_cell.angle_alpha   90.00
_cell.angle_beta   90.00
_cell.angle_gamma   90.00
#
_symmetry.space_group_name_H-M   'P 1'
#
loop_
_entity.id
_entity.type
_entity.pdbx_description
1 polymer ?
#
loop_
_entity_poly.entity_id
_entity_poly.type
_entity_poly.pdbx_seq_one_letter_code
_entity_poly.pdbx_strand_id
1 'polypeptide(L)'
;MQGKYFVAGLCLSVLAASAGAQSKGPTEAQCRSLIDGMLDTMKATPLKTDKEKQGARELIERVEKLVKGNRARGVPECETYAAMAKIIANQ
;
A
#
# COMPACT_ATOMS: atom_id res chain seq x y z
N MET A 1 31.22 -24.06 46.97
CA MET A 1 29.76 -23.88 47.15
C MET A 1 29.46 -22.41 46.81
N GLN A 2 28.99 -22.14 45.59
CA GLN A 2 27.59 -21.80 45.26
C GLN A 2 27.02 -20.60 46.03
N GLY A 3 26.55 -19.59 45.29
CA GLY A 3 25.72 -18.49 45.82
C GLY A 3 25.81 -17.21 45.00
N LYS A 4 25.44 -17.26 43.70
CA LYS A 4 24.16 -16.72 43.19
C LYS A 4 24.10 -15.18 43.21
N TYR A 5 24.59 -14.59 42.12
CA TYR A 5 24.23 -13.26 41.67
C TYR A 5 22.72 -13.22 41.41
N PHE A 6 21.96 -12.64 42.33
CA PHE A 6 20.54 -12.36 42.12
C PHE A 6 20.45 -11.04 41.33
N VAL A 7 20.55 -11.15 40.01
CA VAL A 7 20.28 -10.05 39.08
C VAL A 7 18.77 -9.81 39.11
N ALA A 8 18.35 -8.86 39.96
CA ALA A 8 17.04 -8.23 39.89
C ALA A 8 17.04 -7.24 38.71
N GLY A 9 16.80 -7.76 37.51
CA GLY A 9 16.63 -6.99 36.28
C GLY A 9 15.17 -7.04 35.83
N LEU A 10 14.45 -5.96 36.14
CA LEU A 10 13.08 -5.67 35.75
C LEU A 10 12.78 -5.96 34.27
N CYS A 11 11.62 -6.60 34.06
CA CYS A 11 10.65 -6.41 32.98
C CYS A 11 11.13 -5.73 31.69
N LEU A 12 11.42 -6.53 30.67
CA LEU A 12 11.20 -6.18 29.26
C LEU A 12 10.51 -7.36 28.60
N SER A 13 9.23 -7.53 28.93
CA SER A 13 8.27 -8.27 28.13
C SER A 13 8.13 -7.52 26.82
N VAL A 14 9.06 -7.76 25.89
CA VAL A 14 8.85 -7.40 24.49
C VAL A 14 7.61 -8.18 24.08
N LEU A 15 6.48 -7.47 24.02
CA LEU A 15 5.36 -7.87 23.18
C LEU A 15 5.94 -7.92 21.78
N ALA A 16 6.41 -9.11 21.39
CA ALA A 16 6.55 -9.49 20.01
C ALA A 16 5.14 -9.39 19.44
N ALA A 17 4.82 -8.20 18.93
CA ALA A 17 3.69 -7.95 18.08
C ALA A 17 3.68 -9.10 17.08
N SER A 18 2.59 -9.86 17.14
CA SER A 18 2.30 -10.99 16.30
C SER A 18 2.56 -10.62 14.84
N ALA A 19 3.74 -10.98 14.35
CA ALA A 19 4.00 -11.21 12.95
C ALA A 19 3.23 -12.47 12.55
N GLY A 20 1.90 -12.37 12.58
CA GLY A 20 0.97 -13.35 12.05
C GLY A 20 1.00 -13.27 10.54
N ALA A 21 2.08 -13.76 9.93
CA ALA A 21 2.10 -14.12 8.54
C ALA A 21 1.31 -15.43 8.40
N GLN A 22 0.02 -15.37 8.01
CA GLN A 22 -0.67 -16.49 7.36
C GLN A 22 -1.90 -16.01 6.57
N SER A 23 -1.71 -15.85 5.25
CA SER A 23 -2.70 -16.01 4.18
C SER A 23 -4.06 -15.31 4.30
N LYS A 24 -4.07 -13.99 4.47
CA LYS A 24 -5.21 -13.15 4.06
C LYS A 24 -4.66 -12.05 3.17
N GLY A 25 -5.34 -11.78 2.04
CA GLY A 25 -5.01 -10.66 1.17
C GLY A 25 -4.98 -9.34 1.96
N PRO A 26 -4.47 -8.25 1.36
CA PRO A 26 -4.43 -6.96 2.04
C PRO A 26 -5.82 -6.57 2.55
N THR A 27 -5.85 -5.96 3.73
CA THR A 27 -7.06 -5.36 4.30
C THR A 27 -7.50 -4.15 3.47
N GLU A 28 -8.76 -3.73 3.59
CA GLU A 28 -9.29 -2.53 2.91
C GLU A 28 -8.43 -1.28 3.17
N ALA A 29 -7.97 -1.09 4.41
CA ALA A 29 -7.06 0.02 4.76
C ALA A 29 -5.70 -0.10 4.05
N GLN A 30 -5.15 -1.31 3.94
CA GLN A 30 -3.90 -1.53 3.19
C GLN A 30 -4.11 -1.28 1.70
N CYS A 31 -5.22 -1.75 1.11
CA CYS A 31 -5.55 -1.50 -0.29
C CYS A 31 -5.71 0.00 -0.59
N ARG A 32 -6.33 0.75 0.32
CA ARG A 32 -6.42 2.21 0.22
C ARG A 32 -5.05 2.87 0.20
N SER A 33 -4.18 2.50 1.15
CA SER A 33 -2.81 3.02 1.20
C SER A 33 -1.99 2.65 -0.05
N LEU A 34 -2.21 1.45 -0.60
CA LEU A 34 -1.56 1.03 -1.84
C LEU A 34 -2.07 1.83 -3.05
N ILE A 35 -3.38 2.10 -3.13
CA ILE A 35 -3.97 2.97 -4.17
C ILE A 35 -3.36 4.36 -4.11
N ASP A 36 -3.38 4.98 -2.93
CA ASP A 36 -2.90 6.34 -2.75
C ASP A 36 -1.38 6.42 -3.04
N GLY A 37 -0.60 5.46 -2.54
CA GLY A 37 0.84 5.37 -2.79
C GLY A 37 1.22 5.13 -4.25
N MET A 38 0.44 4.32 -4.99
CA MET A 38 0.66 4.12 -6.43
C MET A 38 0.36 5.40 -7.22
N LEU A 39 -0.74 6.10 -6.91
CA LEU A 39 -1.07 7.37 -7.54
C LEU A 39 0.02 8.42 -7.31
N ASP A 40 0.53 8.52 -6.09
CA ASP A 40 1.63 9.44 -5.77
C ASP A 40 2.90 9.06 -6.52
N THR A 41 3.23 7.77 -6.60
CA THR A 41 4.38 7.27 -7.36
C THR A 41 4.26 7.62 -8.85
N MET A 42 3.08 7.42 -9.44
CA MET A 42 2.84 7.74 -10.86
C MET A 42 3.03 9.23 -11.13
N LYS A 43 2.59 10.10 -10.23
CA LYS A 43 2.73 11.57 -10.35
C LYS A 43 4.16 12.04 -10.13
N ALA A 44 4.90 11.39 -9.24
CA ALA A 44 6.28 11.75 -8.91
C ALA A 44 7.32 11.18 -9.90
N THR A 45 6.93 10.21 -10.74
CA THR A 45 7.85 9.57 -11.68
C THR A 45 8.38 10.60 -12.69
N PRO A 46 9.71 10.84 -12.76
CA PRO A 46 10.27 11.77 -13.71
C PRO A 46 10.25 11.18 -15.14
N LEU A 47 9.69 11.93 -16.08
CA LEU A 47 9.53 11.52 -17.48
C LEU A 47 10.37 12.41 -18.38
N LYS A 48 11.06 11.80 -19.36
CA LYS A 48 12.12 12.46 -20.13
C LYS A 48 11.59 13.18 -21.36
N THR A 49 10.57 12.61 -22.00
CA THR A 49 10.02 13.10 -23.26
C THR A 49 8.60 13.63 -23.07
N ASP A 50 8.17 14.55 -23.94
CA ASP A 50 6.81 15.09 -23.88
C ASP A 50 5.75 14.03 -24.24
N LYS A 51 6.11 13.08 -25.11
CA LYS A 51 5.27 11.91 -25.42
C LYS A 51 5.01 11.05 -24.18
N GLU A 52 6.04 10.76 -23.39
CA GLU A 52 5.88 10.02 -22.12
C GLU A 52 5.04 10.83 -21.13
N LYS A 53 5.28 12.14 -21.00
CA LYS A 53 4.49 13.01 -20.12
C LYS A 53 3.01 13.02 -20.48
N GLN A 54 2.69 13.08 -21.78
CA GLN A 54 1.30 13.05 -22.23
C GLN A 54 0.65 11.71 -21.92
N GLY A 55 1.29 10.59 -22.29
CA GLY A 55 0.77 9.26 -21.99
C GLY A 55 0.57 9.01 -20.49
N ALA A 56 1.52 9.46 -19.66
CA ALA A 56 1.39 9.37 -18.21
C ALA A 56 0.26 10.23 -17.66
N ARG A 57 0.04 11.45 -18.17
CA ARG A 57 -1.11 12.30 -17.76
C ARG A 57 -2.44 11.62 -18.05
N GLU A 58 -2.60 11.07 -19.26
CA GLU A 58 -3.82 10.35 -19.65
C GLU A 58 -4.04 9.09 -18.82
N LEU A 59 -2.97 8.37 -18.46
CA LEU A 59 -3.04 7.23 -17.55
C LEU A 59 -3.45 7.65 -16.13
N ILE A 60 -2.77 8.66 -15.56
CA ILE A 60 -3.05 9.16 -14.20
C ILE A 60 -4.50 9.62 -14.12
N GLU A 61 -4.99 10.40 -15.08
CA GLU A 61 -6.37 10.88 -15.10
C GLU A 61 -7.39 9.72 -15.14
N ARG A 62 -7.14 8.70 -15.97
CA ARG A 62 -8.00 7.51 -16.04
C ARG A 62 -8.05 6.76 -14.70
N VAL A 63 -6.90 6.59 -14.04
CA VAL A 63 -6.81 5.91 -12.75
C VAL A 63 -7.47 6.73 -11.64
N GLU A 64 -7.22 8.04 -11.57
CA GLU A 64 -7.84 8.92 -10.57
C GLU A 64 -9.37 8.94 -10.71
N LYS A 65 -9.87 9.00 -11.95
CA LYS A 65 -11.30 8.94 -12.23
C LYS A 65 -11.92 7.61 -11.80
N LEU A 66 -11.24 6.50 -12.04
CA LEU A 66 -11.66 5.18 -11.56
C LEU A 66 -11.75 5.15 -10.04
N VAL A 67 -10.67 5.53 -9.34
CA VAL A 67 -10.60 5.48 -7.86
C VAL A 67 -11.70 6.37 -7.26
N LYS A 68 -11.83 7.61 -7.73
CA LYS A 68 -12.87 8.53 -7.27
C LYS A 68 -14.28 7.99 -7.53
N GLY A 69 -14.52 7.45 -8.73
CA GLY A 69 -15.82 6.88 -9.11
C GLY A 69 -16.19 5.66 -8.28
N ASN A 70 -15.23 4.78 -8.00
CA ASN A 70 -15.42 3.59 -7.19
C ASN A 70 -15.69 3.93 -5.72
N ARG A 71 -14.91 4.86 -5.14
CA ARG A 71 -15.15 5.36 -3.78
C ARG A 71 -16.55 5.99 -3.65
N ALA A 72 -16.96 6.79 -4.63
CA ALA A 72 -18.30 7.40 -4.64
C ALA A 72 -19.43 6.37 -4.73
N ARG A 73 -19.18 5.21 -5.34
CA ARG A 73 -20.12 4.09 -5.46
C ARG A 73 -20.05 3.08 -4.30
N GLY A 74 -19.13 3.29 -3.35
CA GLY A 74 -18.90 2.35 -2.25
C GLY A 74 -18.26 1.02 -2.66
N VAL A 75 -17.55 0.99 -3.79
CA VAL A 75 -16.78 -0.20 -4.21
C VAL A 75 -15.62 -0.43 -3.23
N PRO A 76 -15.35 -1.69 -2.82
CA PRO A 76 -14.21 -2.00 -1.95
C PRO A 76 -12.88 -1.47 -2.49
N GLU A 77 -12.01 -1.00 -1.61
CA GLU A 77 -10.68 -0.49 -1.96
C GLU A 77 -9.83 -1.62 -2.54
N CYS A 78 -9.95 -2.85 -2.06
CA CYS A 78 -9.19 -3.97 -2.63
C CYS A 78 -9.62 -4.36 -4.06
N GLU A 79 -10.91 -4.22 -4.37
CA GLU A 79 -11.42 -4.40 -5.75
C GLU A 79 -10.94 -3.25 -6.64
N THR A 80 -10.98 -2.02 -6.12
CA THR A 80 -10.47 -0.83 -6.82
C THR A 80 -8.98 -0.93 -7.10
N TYR A 81 -8.20 -1.44 -6.13
CA TYR A 81 -6.77 -1.69 -6.27
C TYR A 81 -6.49 -2.71 -7.37
N ALA A 82 -7.22 -3.83 -7.41
CA ALA A 82 -7.08 -4.84 -8.46
C ALA A 82 -7.41 -4.29 -9.85
N ALA A 83 -8.47 -3.48 -9.96
CA ALA A 83 -8.83 -2.82 -11.22
C ALA A 83 -7.75 -1.82 -11.68
N MET A 84 -7.23 -1.01 -10.75
CA MET A 84 -6.13 -0.09 -11.03
C MET A 84 -4.86 -0.82 -11.47
N ALA A 85 -4.46 -1.88 -10.75
CA ALA A 85 -3.29 -2.68 -11.09
C ALA A 85 -3.41 -3.28 -12.50
N LYS A 86 -4.62 -3.73 -12.89
CA LYS A 86 -4.88 -4.21 -14.25
C LYS A 86 -4.73 -3.11 -15.30
N ILE A 87 -5.21 -1.89 -15.05
CA ILE A 87 -5.04 -0.76 -15.98
C ILE A 87 -3.56 -0.45 -16.19
N ILE A 88 -2.79 -0.39 -15.11
CA ILE A 88 -1.36 -0.03 -15.15
C ILE A 88 -0.53 -1.13 -15.83
N ALA A 89 -0.85 -2.40 -15.58
CA ALA A 89 -0.14 -3.53 -16.17
C ALA A 89 -0.38 -3.70 -17.69
N ASN A 90 -1.43 -3.08 -18.25
CA ASN A 90 -1.79 -3.17 -19.66
C ASN A 90 -1.54 -1.86 -20.44
N GLN A 91 -0.62 -1.01 -19.97
CA GLN A 91 -0.18 0.20 -20.69
C GLN A 91 0.94 -0.09 -21.67
#